data_AF-A0A933GQ37-F1
#
_entry.id   AF-A0A933GQ37-F1
#
_cell.length_a   1.000
_cell.length_b   1.000
_cell.length_c   1.000
_cell.angle_alpha   90.00
_cell.angle_beta   90.00
_cell.angle_gamma   90.00
#
_symmetry.space_group_name_H-M   'P 1'
#
loop_
_entity.id
_entity.type
_entity.pdbx_description
1 polymer ?
#
loop_
_entity_poly.entity_id
_entity_poly.type
_entity_poly.pdbx_seq_one_letter_code
_entity_poly.pdbx_strand_id
1 'polypeptide(L)'
;MALGRGKHESADERWLEVDASMTGTLTFKDPVNLQINGQFEGTLQTKGNLLVGPKARVNATITGDTITIGGTLEGTVSATARIELQASARVTGKISTPRLTVHEGAILHGSVEMVAQTTPGSRGWMSLEELASYLEVESGTVIEWAKTGRLPAQQDNGTWRFDRARIEEWLAHEKIK
;
A
#
# COMPACT_ATOMS: atom_id res chain seq x y z
N MET A 1 -7.62 47.66 -6.75
CA MET A 1 -8.44 46.43 -6.73
C MET A 1 -7.55 45.28 -6.32
N ALA A 2 -7.82 44.70 -5.15
CA ALA A 2 -7.12 43.53 -4.64
C ALA A 2 -7.99 42.30 -4.89
N LEU A 3 -7.40 41.23 -5.42
CA LEU A 3 -7.93 39.87 -5.29
C LEU A 3 -6.75 38.93 -5.09
N GLY A 4 -6.46 38.69 -3.81
CA GLY A 4 -5.71 37.52 -3.40
C GLY A 4 -6.50 36.25 -3.72
N ARG A 5 -5.82 35.23 -4.23
CA ARG A 5 -6.29 33.85 -4.18
C ARG A 5 -5.25 33.06 -3.42
N GLY A 6 -5.48 32.90 -2.13
CA GLY A 6 -4.89 31.81 -1.37
C GLY A 6 -5.45 30.49 -1.86
N LYS A 7 -4.61 29.46 -1.88
CA LYS A 7 -5.10 28.08 -1.82
C LYS A 7 -4.06 27.18 -1.16
N HIS A 8 -4.38 26.84 0.09
CA HIS A 8 -4.03 25.64 0.85
C HIS A 8 -2.57 25.43 1.26
N GLU A 9 -2.27 25.96 2.44
CA GLU A 9 -1.41 25.35 3.45
C GLU A 9 -1.90 23.91 3.72
N SER A 10 -1.14 22.90 3.30
CA SER A 10 -1.32 21.51 3.73
C SER A 10 -0.42 21.28 4.94
N ALA A 11 -0.99 20.76 6.03
CA ALA A 11 -0.30 20.44 7.29
C ALA A 11 1.13 19.93 7.06
N ASP A 12 2.11 20.48 7.78
CA ASP A 12 3.53 20.13 7.73
C ASP A 12 3.74 18.61 7.61
N GLU A 13 3.90 18.10 6.38
CA GLU A 13 4.42 16.75 6.17
C GLU A 13 5.88 16.78 6.56
N ARG A 14 6.16 16.41 7.81
CA ARG A 14 7.53 16.37 8.34
C ARG A 14 8.29 15.22 7.71
N TRP A 15 9.23 15.55 6.84
CA TRP A 15 10.14 14.59 6.24
C TRP A 15 11.35 14.38 7.14
N LEU A 16 11.70 13.12 7.37
CA LEU A 16 13.01 12.72 7.86
C LEU A 16 13.91 12.54 6.64
N GLU A 17 14.78 13.50 6.39
CA GLU A 17 15.76 13.40 5.31
C GLU A 17 17.04 12.72 5.83
N VAL A 18 17.51 11.74 5.06
CA VAL A 18 18.72 10.98 5.33
C VAL A 18 19.65 11.10 4.14
N ASP A 19 20.73 11.87 4.33
CA ASP A 19 21.86 11.93 3.41
C ASP A 19 23.11 11.39 4.11
N ALA A 20 23.20 10.06 4.16
CA ALA A 20 24.31 9.33 4.77
C ALA A 20 24.48 7.97 4.09
N SER A 21 25.61 7.31 4.35
CA SER A 21 25.76 5.87 4.07
C SER A 21 25.39 5.08 5.31
N MET A 22 24.41 4.18 5.17
CA MET A 22 23.84 3.42 6.28
C MET A 22 23.77 1.94 5.91
N THR A 23 24.11 1.08 6.88
CA THR A 23 24.02 -0.38 6.73
C THR A 23 23.30 -0.98 7.93
N GLY A 24 22.28 -1.80 7.72
CA GLY A 24 21.61 -2.54 8.81
C GLY A 24 20.10 -2.70 8.64
N THR A 25 19.40 -2.83 9.77
CA THR A 25 17.93 -2.93 9.80
C THR A 25 17.33 -1.69 10.43
N LEU A 26 16.38 -1.06 9.74
CA LEU A 26 15.67 0.12 10.21
C LEU A 26 14.16 -0.15 10.21
N THR A 27 13.50 0.04 11.35
CA THR A 27 12.07 -0.20 11.52
C THR A 27 11.39 1.00 12.16
N PHE A 28 10.39 1.57 11.50
CA PHE A 28 9.53 2.62 12.04
C PHE A 28 8.18 2.02 12.46
N LYS A 29 7.81 2.20 13.73
CA LYS A 29 6.54 1.71 14.27
C LYS A 29 5.37 2.64 13.92
N ASP A 30 5.65 3.93 13.92
CA ASP A 30 4.71 5.00 13.61
C ASP A 30 4.83 5.45 12.15
N PRO A 31 3.77 6.02 11.55
CA PRO A 31 3.85 6.58 10.21
C PRO A 31 4.90 7.70 10.13
N VAL A 32 5.83 7.58 9.19
CA VAL A 32 6.89 8.56 8.93
C VAL A 32 7.01 8.81 7.44
N ASN A 33 7.27 10.07 7.07
CA ASN A 33 7.70 10.42 5.72
C ASN A 33 9.23 10.37 5.71
N LEU A 34 9.81 9.36 5.09
CA LEU A 34 11.25 9.13 5.03
C LEU A 34 11.78 9.44 3.64
N GLN A 35 12.80 10.28 3.54
CA GLN A 35 13.53 10.53 2.30
C GLN A 35 14.98 10.07 2.42
N ILE A 36 15.42 9.23 1.50
CA ILE A 36 16.80 8.75 1.41
C ILE A 36 17.46 9.40 0.20
N ASN A 37 18.47 10.23 0.42
CA ASN A 37 19.28 10.84 -0.65
C ASN A 37 20.68 10.19 -0.76
N GLY A 38 21.13 9.48 0.28
CA GLY A 38 22.44 8.83 0.36
C GLY A 38 22.47 7.36 -0.08
N GLN A 39 23.22 6.54 0.67
CA GLN A 39 23.34 5.09 0.43
C GLN A 39 22.70 4.30 1.57
N PHE A 40 21.91 3.28 1.23
CA PHE A 40 21.31 2.40 2.22
C PHE A 40 21.48 0.93 1.82
N GLU A 41 22.01 0.13 2.73
CA GLU A 41 22.11 -1.32 2.55
C GLU A 41 21.44 -2.07 3.72
N GLY A 42 20.59 -3.04 3.42
CA GLY A 42 20.00 -3.92 4.43
C GLY A 42 18.48 -4.01 4.36
N THR A 43 17.78 -3.81 5.48
CA THR A 43 16.31 -3.99 5.56
C THR A 43 15.64 -2.75 6.12
N LEU A 44 14.62 -2.25 5.41
CA LEU A 44 13.84 -1.09 5.82
C LEU A 44 12.36 -1.47 5.94
N GLN A 45 11.79 -1.26 7.12
CA GLN A 45 10.36 -1.37 7.37
C GLN A 45 9.83 -0.02 7.82
N THR A 46 8.93 0.56 7.05
CA THR A 46 8.34 1.85 7.39
C THR A 46 6.83 1.81 7.18
N LYS A 47 6.11 2.64 7.93
CA LYS A 47 4.70 2.97 7.67
C LYS A 47 4.66 4.39 7.15
N GLY A 48 3.82 4.70 6.17
CA GLY A 48 3.78 6.00 5.50
C GLY A 48 4.58 6.06 4.20
N ASN A 49 5.15 7.24 3.93
CA ASN A 49 5.76 7.56 2.64
C ASN A 49 7.29 7.34 2.68
N LEU A 50 7.81 6.62 1.70
CA LEU A 50 9.24 6.51 1.44
C LEU A 50 9.56 7.15 0.09
N LEU A 51 10.54 8.05 0.08
CA LEU A 51 11.12 8.62 -1.13
C LEU A 51 12.60 8.24 -1.23
N VAL A 52 12.96 7.50 -2.27
CA VAL A 52 14.35 7.28 -2.66
C VAL A 52 14.73 8.36 -3.67
N GLY A 53 15.53 9.32 -3.25
CA GLY A 53 15.91 10.47 -4.07
C GLY A 53 16.67 10.10 -5.34
N PRO A 54 16.77 11.01 -6.33
CA PRO A 54 17.32 10.73 -7.65
C PRO A 54 18.81 10.33 -7.66
N LYS A 55 19.55 10.72 -6.63
CA LYS A 55 20.98 10.39 -6.45
C LYS A 55 21.22 9.23 -5.47
N ALA A 56 20.17 8.72 -4.85
CA ALA A 56 20.28 7.69 -3.83
C ALA A 56 20.61 6.33 -4.46
N ARG A 57 21.36 5.51 -3.72
CA ARG A 57 21.64 4.12 -4.07
C ARG A 57 21.25 3.21 -2.92
N VAL A 58 20.28 2.35 -3.18
CA VAL A 58 19.69 1.49 -2.16
C VAL A 58 19.87 0.03 -2.55
N ASN A 59 20.49 -0.78 -1.70
CA ASN A 59 20.54 -2.23 -1.84
C ASN A 59 19.83 -2.87 -0.64
N ALA A 60 18.53 -3.13 -0.77
CA ALA A 60 17.74 -3.47 0.41
C ALA A 60 16.48 -4.29 0.14
N THR A 61 15.99 -4.90 1.21
CA THR A 61 14.60 -5.34 1.30
C THR A 61 13.77 -4.25 1.98
N ILE A 62 12.83 -3.67 1.24
CA ILE A 62 12.02 -2.54 1.69
C ILE A 62 10.57 -2.96 1.79
N THR A 63 9.94 -2.68 2.92
CA THR A 63 8.48 -2.77 3.10
C THR A 63 7.95 -1.41 3.54
N GLY A 64 6.95 -0.91 2.82
CA GLY A 64 6.34 0.41 3.06
C GLY A 64 4.88 0.50 2.62
N ASP A 65 4.26 1.67 2.80
CA ASP A 65 2.90 1.90 2.29
C ASP A 65 2.95 2.51 0.89
N THR A 66 3.53 3.71 0.79
CA THR A 66 3.75 4.39 -0.49
C THR A 66 5.24 4.56 -0.70
N ILE A 67 5.78 4.01 -1.79
CA ILE A 67 7.21 4.06 -2.09
C ILE A 67 7.41 4.76 -3.44
N THR A 68 8.14 5.86 -3.43
CA THR A 68 8.55 6.60 -4.63
C THR A 68 10.04 6.40 -4.84
N ILE A 69 10.43 5.94 -6.02
CA ILE A 69 11.82 5.65 -6.37
C ILE A 69 12.23 6.60 -7.49
N GLY A 70 13.18 7.48 -7.22
CA GLY A 70 13.87 8.29 -8.22
C GLY A 70 15.31 7.87 -8.46
N GLY A 71 15.93 7.13 -7.53
CA GLY A 71 17.32 6.71 -7.59
C GLY A 71 17.54 5.30 -8.12
N THR A 72 18.68 4.70 -7.72
CA THR A 72 19.00 3.30 -8.01
C THR A 72 18.59 2.43 -6.84
N LEU A 73 17.81 1.37 -7.09
CA LEU A 73 17.41 0.40 -6.10
C LEU A 73 17.70 -1.02 -6.59
N GLU A 74 18.39 -1.79 -5.77
CA GLU A 74 18.63 -3.22 -5.97
C GLU A 74 18.03 -4.00 -4.79
N GLY A 75 17.23 -5.04 -5.05
CA GLY A 75 16.65 -5.87 -4.00
C GLY A 75 15.14 -6.08 -4.12
N THR A 76 14.46 -6.20 -2.98
CA THR A 76 13.02 -6.51 -2.93
C THR A 76 12.24 -5.33 -2.37
N VAL A 77 11.19 -4.90 -3.06
CA VAL A 77 10.35 -3.77 -2.64
C VAL A 77 8.91 -4.22 -2.55
N SER A 78 8.34 -4.11 -1.35
CA SER A 78 6.95 -4.45 -1.06
C SER A 78 6.21 -3.20 -0.59
N ALA A 79 5.13 -2.83 -1.27
CA ALA A 79 4.29 -1.70 -0.88
C ALA A 79 2.84 -2.14 -0.68
N THR A 80 2.21 -1.68 0.40
CA THR A 80 0.80 -1.96 0.70
C THR A 80 -0.17 -1.03 -0.07
N ALA A 81 0.28 0.17 -0.44
CA ALA A 81 -0.56 1.17 -1.10
C ALA A 81 -0.19 1.39 -2.58
N ARG A 82 1.06 1.78 -2.87
CA ARG A 82 1.54 1.98 -4.25
C ARG A 82 3.06 2.08 -4.33
N ILE A 83 3.59 1.78 -5.52
CA ILE A 83 4.97 2.09 -5.91
C ILE A 83 4.95 3.01 -7.12
N GLU A 84 5.79 4.04 -7.09
CA GLU A 84 5.98 5.00 -8.17
C GLU A 84 7.45 5.05 -8.56
N LEU A 85 7.76 4.79 -9.84
CA LEU A 85 9.08 4.89 -10.41
C LEU A 85 9.18 6.19 -11.21
N GLN A 86 9.96 7.15 -10.74
CA GLN A 86 10.19 8.42 -11.42
C GLN A 86 11.11 8.24 -12.63
N ALA A 87 11.19 9.26 -13.50
CA ALA A 87 11.93 9.20 -14.76
C ALA A 87 13.41 8.77 -14.62
N SER A 88 14.07 9.07 -13.49
CA SER A 88 15.47 8.69 -13.24
C SER A 88 15.64 7.33 -12.56
N ALA A 89 14.54 6.65 -12.22
CA ALA A 89 14.56 5.42 -11.44
C ALA A 89 15.26 4.27 -12.19
N ARG A 90 16.09 3.53 -11.47
CA ARG A 90 16.71 2.28 -11.94
C ARG A 90 16.51 1.21 -10.88
N VAL A 91 15.58 0.29 -11.13
CA VAL A 91 15.24 -0.77 -10.19
C VAL A 91 15.66 -2.12 -10.73
N THR A 92 16.41 -2.89 -9.93
CA THR A 92 16.76 -4.28 -10.23
C THR A 92 16.29 -5.19 -9.09
N GLY A 93 15.34 -6.08 -9.36
CA GLY A 93 14.90 -7.08 -8.38
C GLY A 93 13.39 -7.36 -8.38
N LYS A 94 12.83 -7.66 -7.20
CA LYS A 94 11.42 -8.06 -7.08
C LYS A 94 10.58 -6.90 -6.53
N ILE A 95 9.48 -6.61 -7.20
CA ILE A 95 8.48 -5.64 -6.74
C ILE A 95 7.17 -6.35 -6.42
N SER A 96 6.62 -6.11 -5.24
CA SER A 96 5.29 -6.54 -4.83
C SER A 96 4.46 -5.31 -4.45
N THR A 97 3.45 -4.98 -5.24
CA THR A 97 2.63 -3.79 -4.99
C THR A 97 1.27 -3.91 -5.62
N PRO A 98 0.25 -3.27 -5.07
CA PRO A 98 -1.05 -3.31 -5.72
C PRO A 98 -1.30 -2.24 -6.76
N ARG A 99 -0.49 -1.18 -6.75
CA ARG A 99 -0.55 -0.11 -7.75
C ARG A 99 0.87 0.25 -8.10
N LEU A 100 1.22 0.11 -9.38
CA LEU A 100 2.53 0.48 -9.90
C LEU A 100 2.35 1.61 -10.91
N THR A 101 3.07 2.72 -10.71
CA THR A 101 3.20 3.80 -11.70
C THR A 101 4.64 3.84 -12.18
N VAL A 102 4.84 3.88 -13.49
CA VAL A 102 6.16 3.95 -14.11
C VAL A 102 6.18 5.16 -15.04
N HIS A 103 7.02 6.13 -14.73
CA HIS A 103 7.21 7.32 -15.54
C HIS A 103 8.15 7.05 -16.71
N GLU A 104 8.03 7.86 -17.77
CA GLU A 104 8.92 7.78 -18.93
C GLU A 104 10.39 7.97 -18.51
N GLY A 105 11.26 7.08 -19.00
CA GLY A 105 12.69 7.07 -18.68
C GLY A 105 13.08 6.12 -17.53
N ALA A 106 12.11 5.67 -16.72
CA ALA A 106 12.37 4.71 -15.66
C ALA A 106 12.78 3.35 -16.23
N ILE A 107 13.75 2.69 -15.58
CA ILE A 107 14.20 1.35 -15.94
C ILE A 107 13.87 0.41 -14.78
N LEU A 108 13.10 -0.63 -15.09
CA LEU A 108 12.81 -1.73 -14.19
C LEU A 108 13.32 -3.03 -14.80
N HIS A 109 14.18 -3.74 -14.07
CA HIS A 109 14.69 -5.04 -14.41
C HIS A 109 14.33 -6.03 -13.30
N GLY A 110 13.45 -6.99 -13.59
CA GLY A 110 13.15 -8.08 -12.66
C GLY A 110 11.67 -8.45 -12.69
N SER A 111 11.15 -8.92 -11.56
CA SER A 111 9.79 -9.44 -11.44
C SER A 111 8.87 -8.45 -10.73
N VAL A 112 7.67 -8.28 -11.27
CA VAL A 112 6.61 -7.50 -10.64
C VAL A 112 5.46 -8.44 -10.32
N GLU A 113 5.05 -8.43 -9.06
CA GLU A 113 3.89 -9.13 -8.54
C GLU A 113 2.85 -8.09 -8.13
N MET A 114 1.77 -8.01 -8.90
CA MET A 114 0.65 -7.15 -8.57
C MET A 114 -0.20 -7.83 -7.50
N VAL A 115 0.00 -7.44 -6.24
CA VAL A 115 -0.81 -7.95 -5.13
C VAL A 115 -2.17 -7.23 -5.15
N ALA A 116 -3.30 -7.90 -5.00
CA ALA A 116 -4.56 -7.17 -4.96
C ALA A 116 -4.56 -6.23 -3.75
N GLN A 117 -4.91 -4.93 -3.91
CA GLN A 117 -5.41 -4.22 -2.73
C GLN A 117 -6.72 -4.89 -2.41
N THR A 118 -6.69 -5.72 -1.39
CA THR A 118 -7.88 -5.93 -0.58
C THR A 118 -8.13 -4.64 0.20
N THR A 119 -8.45 -3.54 -0.50
CA THR A 119 -8.97 -2.33 0.14
C THR A 119 -10.35 -2.72 0.64
N PRO A 120 -10.62 -2.72 1.96
CA PRO A 120 -11.98 -2.79 2.46
C PRO A 120 -12.66 -1.45 2.10
N GLY A 121 -13.02 -1.25 0.82
CA GLY A 121 -13.18 0.10 0.26
C GLY A 121 -13.51 0.22 -1.22
N SER A 122 -13.15 -0.76 -2.05
CA SER A 122 -13.51 -0.71 -3.46
C SER A 122 -15.02 -0.97 -3.62
N ARG A 123 -15.76 0.06 -4.05
CA ARG A 123 -17.23 0.05 -4.20
C ARG A 123 -17.73 -1.19 -4.93
N GLY A 124 -18.68 -1.87 -4.32
CA GLY A 124 -19.49 -2.92 -4.94
C GLY A 124 -19.35 -4.26 -4.24
N TRP A 125 -18.19 -4.90 -4.35
CA TRP A 125 -18.05 -6.32 -4.00
C TRP A 125 -16.76 -6.60 -3.25
N MET A 126 -16.89 -7.28 -2.11
CA MET A 126 -15.80 -7.78 -1.29
C MET A 126 -15.62 -9.29 -1.55
N SER A 127 -14.39 -9.76 -1.53
CA SER A 127 -14.01 -11.16 -1.49
C SER A 127 -14.14 -11.71 -0.06
N LEU A 128 -13.99 -13.02 0.07
CA LEU A 128 -14.02 -13.70 1.37
C LEU A 128 -12.96 -13.17 2.34
N GLU A 129 -11.73 -12.99 1.87
CA GLU A 129 -10.62 -12.52 2.70
C GLU A 129 -10.82 -11.05 3.11
N GLU A 130 -11.33 -10.22 2.21
CA GLU A 130 -11.67 -8.82 2.51
C GLU A 130 -12.73 -8.70 3.58
N LEU A 131 -13.80 -9.50 3.47
CA LEU A 131 -14.88 -9.46 4.44
C LEU A 131 -14.45 -10.03 5.79
N ALA A 132 -13.66 -11.11 5.80
CA ALA A 132 -13.09 -11.69 7.02
C ALA A 132 -12.24 -10.67 7.77
N SER A 133 -11.37 -9.95 7.05
CA SER A 133 -10.58 -8.85 7.62
C SER A 133 -11.44 -7.68 8.10
N TYR A 134 -12.53 -7.36 7.38
CA TYR A 134 -13.41 -6.23 7.73
C TYR A 134 -14.26 -6.51 8.98
N LEU A 135 -14.70 -7.76 9.14
CA LEU A 135 -15.48 -8.21 10.30
C LEU A 135 -14.60 -8.63 11.49
N GLU A 136 -13.28 -8.64 11.32
CA GLU A 136 -12.30 -9.15 12.30
C GLU A 136 -12.57 -10.62 12.72
N VAL A 137 -12.93 -11.47 11.75
CA VAL A 137 -13.20 -12.91 11.96
C VAL A 137 -12.42 -13.78 10.97
N GLU A 138 -12.32 -15.09 11.26
CA GLU A 138 -11.72 -16.04 10.31
C GLU A 138 -12.58 -16.24 9.05
N SER A 139 -11.92 -16.50 7.91
CA SER A 139 -12.58 -16.74 6.63
C SER A 139 -13.51 -17.96 6.65
N GLY A 140 -13.20 -18.98 7.47
CA GLY A 140 -14.08 -20.13 7.71
C GLY A 140 -15.44 -19.75 8.29
N THR A 141 -15.46 -18.80 9.23
CA THR A 141 -16.68 -18.25 9.84
C THR A 141 -17.53 -17.51 8.81
N VAL A 142 -16.89 -16.73 7.94
CA VAL A 142 -17.59 -16.01 6.86
C VAL A 142 -18.22 -16.99 5.85
N ILE A 143 -17.53 -18.09 5.51
CA ILE A 143 -18.09 -19.16 4.66
C ILE A 143 -19.31 -19.79 5.34
N GLU A 144 -19.25 -20.06 6.63
CA GLU A 144 -20.36 -20.65 7.38
C GLU A 144 -21.59 -19.73 7.36
N TRP A 145 -21.41 -18.44 7.61
CA TRP A 145 -22.50 -17.47 7.58
C TRP A 145 -23.08 -17.27 6.17
N ALA A 146 -22.24 -17.35 5.13
CA ALA A 146 -22.70 -17.32 3.75
C ALA A 146 -23.54 -18.57 3.40
N LYS A 147 -23.09 -19.77 3.80
CA LYS A 147 -23.80 -21.04 3.55
C LYS A 147 -25.11 -21.17 4.30
N THR A 148 -25.16 -20.65 5.53
CA THR A 148 -26.36 -20.69 6.38
C THR A 148 -27.36 -19.59 6.05
N GLY A 149 -26.99 -18.64 5.17
CA GLY A 149 -27.81 -17.48 4.83
C GLY A 149 -27.89 -16.42 5.93
N ARG A 150 -27.04 -16.52 6.97
CA ARG A 150 -26.94 -15.51 8.04
C ARG A 150 -26.34 -14.20 7.52
N LEU A 151 -25.42 -14.29 6.55
CA LEU A 151 -24.70 -13.15 6.00
C LEU A 151 -25.01 -12.98 4.50
N PRO A 152 -25.34 -11.77 4.02
CA PRO A 152 -25.69 -11.55 2.62
C PRO A 152 -24.48 -11.81 1.71
N ALA A 153 -24.58 -12.86 0.90
CA ALA A 153 -23.52 -13.31 0.00
C ALA A 153 -24.09 -13.65 -1.38
N GLN A 154 -23.28 -13.48 -2.42
CA GLN A 154 -23.57 -13.90 -3.78
C GLN A 154 -22.41 -14.75 -4.29
N GLN A 155 -22.72 -15.78 -5.06
CA GLN A 155 -21.69 -16.59 -5.70
C GLN A 155 -21.57 -16.19 -7.16
N ASP A 156 -20.37 -15.77 -7.57
CA ASP A 156 -20.05 -15.50 -8.97
C ASP A 156 -18.96 -16.48 -9.42
N ASN A 157 -19.27 -17.28 -10.45
CA ASN A 157 -18.37 -18.31 -10.99
C ASN A 157 -17.69 -19.19 -9.92
N GLY A 158 -18.45 -19.64 -8.93
CA GLY A 158 -17.95 -20.51 -7.86
C GLY A 158 -17.25 -19.79 -6.70
N THR A 159 -17.02 -18.48 -6.80
CA THR A 159 -16.35 -17.68 -5.78
C THR A 159 -17.36 -16.84 -4.99
N TRP A 160 -17.24 -16.81 -3.65
CA TRP A 160 -18.07 -15.96 -2.82
C TRP A 160 -17.70 -14.48 -2.97
N ARG A 161 -18.73 -13.66 -3.18
CA ARG A 161 -18.67 -12.20 -3.30
C ARG A 161 -19.70 -11.59 -2.36
N PHE A 162 -19.33 -10.51 -1.70
CA PHE A 162 -20.14 -9.89 -0.66
C PHE A 162 -20.38 -8.43 -1.02
N ASP A 163 -21.63 -8.05 -1.21
CA ASP A 163 -21.97 -6.66 -1.49
C ASP A 163 -21.78 -5.82 -0.23
N ARG A 164 -20.92 -4.82 -0.31
CA ARG A 164 -20.58 -4.00 0.87
C ARG A 164 -21.78 -3.28 1.47
N ALA A 165 -22.67 -2.74 0.65
CA ALA A 165 -23.83 -1.99 1.14
C ALA A 165 -24.78 -2.92 1.92
N ARG A 166 -24.93 -4.16 1.43
CA ARG A 166 -25.72 -5.19 2.14
C ARG A 166 -25.05 -5.65 3.44
N ILE A 167 -23.72 -5.75 3.47
CA ILE A 167 -22.97 -6.11 4.68
C ILE A 167 -23.08 -5.01 5.74
N GLU A 168 -22.93 -3.73 5.35
CA GLU A 168 -23.08 -2.59 6.26
C GLU A 168 -24.51 -2.49 6.83
N GLU A 169 -25.52 -2.72 5.99
CA GLU A 169 -26.93 -2.80 6.42
C GLU A 169 -27.15 -3.96 7.41
N TRP A 170 -26.61 -5.15 7.10
CA TRP A 170 -26.69 -6.31 7.98
C TRP A 170 -26.02 -6.07 9.35
N LEU A 171 -24.84 -5.47 9.38
CA LEU A 171 -24.15 -5.10 10.63
C LEU A 171 -24.93 -4.10 11.47
N ALA A 172 -25.60 -3.14 10.82
CA ALA A 172 -26.46 -2.18 11.51
C ALA A 172 -27.64 -2.88 12.20
N HIS A 173 -28.22 -3.91 11.57
CA HIS A 173 -29.30 -4.70 12.16
C HIS A 173 -28.84 -5.62 13.30
N GLU A 174 -27.60 -6.15 13.25
CA GLU A 174 -27.07 -7.02 14.30
C GLU A 174 -26.70 -6.25 15.59
N LYS A 175 -26.31 -4.97 15.49
CA LYS A 175 -26.00 -4.11 16.65
C LYS A 175 -27.22 -3.53 17.39
N ILE A 176 -28.44 -3.74 16.89
CA ILE A 176 -29.68 -3.20 17.49
C ILE A 176 -30.34 -4.19 18.49
N LYS A 177 -29.63 -5.24 18.91
CA LYS A 177 -30.10 -6.15 19.98
C LYS A 177 -29.21 -6.15 21.20
#